data_AF-A0A6G0YBK2-F1
#
_entry.id   AF-A0A6G0YBK2-F1
#
_cell.length_a   1.000
_cell.length_b   1.000
_cell.length_c   1.000
_cell.angle_alpha   90.00
_cell.angle_beta   90.00
_cell.angle_gamma   90.00
#
_symmetry.space_group_name_H-M   'P 1'
#
loop_
_entity.id
_entity.type
_entity.pdbx_description
1 polymer ?
#
loop_
_entity_poly.entity_id
_entity_poly.type
_entity_poly.pdbx_seq_one_letter_code
_entity_poly.pdbx_strand_id
1 'polypeptide(L)' 'RLTKHNKFIRDVVREVMGHAPFEKRAMELLKVSKDKCALKFLKRRLGTHIRAKSRREELGSILLQMRKAQATHTK' A
#
# COMPACT_ATOMS: atom_id res chain seq x y z
N ARG A 1 13.46 -10.76 -10.87
CA ARG A 1 14.21 -11.05 -9.62
C ARG A 1 14.52 -9.73 -8.93
N LEU A 2 14.20 -9.57 -7.64
CA LEU A 2 14.50 -8.34 -6.90
C LEU A 2 15.90 -8.47 -6.28
N THR A 3 16.86 -7.65 -6.73
CA THR A 3 18.21 -7.57 -6.14
C THR A 3 18.20 -6.63 -4.94
N LYS A 4 19.16 -6.78 -4.01
CA LYS A 4 19.28 -5.91 -2.81
C LYS A 4 19.37 -4.44 -3.21
N HIS A 5 20.16 -4.14 -4.25
CA HIS A 5 20.32 -2.79 -4.79
C HIS A 5 19.01 -2.23 -5.37
N ASN A 6 18.30 -3.00 -6.20
CA ASN A 6 17.05 -2.52 -6.80
C ASN A 6 15.93 -2.34 -5.75
N LYS A 7 15.94 -3.12 -4.66
CA LYS A 7 15.01 -2.92 -3.56
C LYS A 7 15.28 -1.59 -2.86
N PHE A 8 16.54 -1.32 -2.49
CA PHE A 8 16.95 -0.08 -1.86
C PHE A 8 16.54 1.15 -2.69
N ILE A 9 16.82 1.14 -3.99
CA ILE A 9 16.43 2.23 -4.90
C ILE A 9 14.90 2.43 -4.90
N ARG A 10 14.11 1.35 -5.01
CA ARG A 10 12.65 1.44 -5.04
C ARG A 10 12.05 1.95 -3.74
N ASP A 11 12.63 1.57 -2.61
CA ASP A 11 12.17 2.03 -1.29
C ASP A 11 12.42 3.54 -1.15
N VAL A 12 13.62 4.04 -1.53
CA VAL A 12 13.97 5.48 -1.53
C VAL A 12 13.04 6.29 -2.46
N VAL A 13 12.83 5.83 -3.70
CA VAL A 13 11.94 6.54 -4.65
C VAL A 13 10.52 6.65 -4.11
N ARG A 14 10.05 5.61 -3.40
CA ARG A 14 8.69 5.59 -2.86
C ARG A 14 8.51 6.50 -1.66
N GLU A 15 9.54 6.68 -0.85
CA GLU A 15 9.56 7.66 0.24
C GLU A 15 9.45 9.09 -0.31
N VAL A 16 10.21 9.41 -1.37
CA VAL A 16 10.22 10.76 -1.97
C VAL A 16 8.93 11.07 -2.74
N MET A 17 8.45 10.13 -3.57
CA MET A 17 7.29 10.36 -4.44
C MET A 17 5.94 10.16 -3.72
N GLY A 18 5.93 9.36 -2.65
CA GLY A 18 4.72 9.02 -1.91
C GLY A 18 3.74 8.13 -2.68
N HIS A 19 2.44 8.30 -2.40
CA HIS A 19 1.35 7.46 -2.92
C HIS A 19 0.49 8.17 -3.95
N ALA A 20 0.08 7.44 -4.98
CA ALA A 20 -0.84 7.95 -5.99
C ALA A 20 -2.26 8.19 -5.42
N PRO A 21 -3.09 9.07 -6.02
CA PRO A 21 -4.41 9.40 -5.49
C PRO A 21 -5.35 8.19 -5.29
N PHE A 22 -5.32 7.21 -6.20
CA PHE A 22 -6.12 6.00 -6.06
C PHE A 22 -5.62 5.08 -4.93
N GLU A 23 -4.33 5.14 -4.60
CA GLU A 23 -3.71 4.35 -3.53
C GLU A 23 -4.07 4.95 -2.17
N LYS A 24 -4.07 6.29 -2.08
CA LYS A 24 -4.55 7.02 -0.89
C LYS A 24 -6.00 6.66 -0.56
N ARG A 25 -6.89 6.70 -1.56
CA ARG A 25 -8.29 6.28 -1.38
C ARG A 25 -8.43 4.80 -0.99
N ALA A 26 -7.59 3.92 -1.53
CA ALA A 26 -7.60 2.51 -1.15
C ALA A 26 -7.12 2.31 0.29
N MET A 27 -6.10 3.05 0.73
CA MET A 27 -5.65 3.04 2.13
C MET A 27 -6.72 3.54 3.10
N GLU A 28 -7.49 4.57 2.75
CA GLU A 28 -8.62 5.03 3.57
C GLU A 28 -9.68 3.94 3.74
N LEU A 29 -10.03 3.23 2.67
CA LEU A 29 -10.96 2.10 2.75
C LEU A 29 -10.44 0.97 3.63
N LEU A 30 -9.13 0.69 3.57
CA LEU A 30 -8.47 -0.32 4.40
C LEU A 30 -8.36 0.10 5.87
N LYS A 31 -8.26 1.41 6.17
CA LYS A 31 -8.29 1.92 7.56
C LYS A 31 -9.64 1.66 8.25
N VAL A 32 -10.74 1.72 7.49
CA VAL A 32 -12.11 1.45 7.98
C VAL A 32 -12.49 -0.04 7.81
N SER A 33 -11.51 -0.92 7.57
CA SER A 33 -11.72 -2.37 7.43
C SER A 33 -12.71 -2.78 6.32
N LYS A 34 -12.87 -1.94 5.28
CA LYS A 34 -13.76 -2.22 4.12
C LYS A 34 -13.03 -2.98 3.00
N ASP A 35 -12.46 -4.13 3.31
CA ASP A 35 -11.55 -4.87 2.40
C ASP A 35 -12.17 -5.29 1.07
N LYS A 36 -13.43 -5.72 1.08
CA LYS A 36 -14.16 -6.10 -0.14
C LYS A 36 -14.44 -4.89 -1.05
N CYS A 37 -14.69 -3.72 -0.45
CA CYS A 37 -14.86 -2.47 -1.19
C CYS A 37 -13.52 -2.00 -1.77
N ALA A 38 -12.44 -2.05 -0.99
CA ALA A 38 -11.09 -1.74 -1.45
C ALA A 38 -10.68 -2.63 -2.64
N LEU A 39 -10.96 -3.94 -2.56
CA LEU A 39 -10.67 -4.87 -3.65
C LEU A 39 -11.46 -4.56 -4.93
N LYS A 40 -12.76 -4.27 -4.82
CA LYS A 40 -13.59 -3.86 -5.97
C LYS A 40 -13.09 -2.55 -6.59
N PHE A 41 -12.71 -1.58 -5.75
CA PHE A 41 -12.17 -0.30 -6.22
C PHE A 41 -10.83 -0.49 -6.96
N LEU A 42 -9.90 -1.27 -6.39
CA LEU A 42 -8.62 -1.57 -7.00
C LEU A 42 -8.76 -2.39 -8.28
N LYS A 43 -9.70 -3.35 -8.35
CA LYS A 43 -10.00 -4.08 -9.58
C LYS A 43 -10.49 -3.14 -10.69
N ARG A 44 -11.35 -2.16 -10.37
CA ARG A 44 -11.82 -1.16 -11.35
C ARG A 44 -10.69 -0.26 -11.86
N ARG A 45 -9.63 -0.05 -11.07
CA ARG A 45 -8.47 0.79 -11.46
C ARG A 45 -7.36 0.01 -12.18
N LEU A 46 -7.08 -1.22 -11.75
CA LEU A 46 -5.97 -2.05 -12.23
C LEU A 46 -6.39 -3.11 -13.26
N GLY A 47 -7.70 -3.32 -13.44
CA GLY A 47 -8.31 -4.23 -14.41
C GLY A 47 -8.48 -5.66 -13.89
N THR A 48 -7.40 -6.28 -13.39
CA THR A 48 -7.41 -7.72 -13.04
C THR A 48 -7.52 -7.99 -11.53
N HIS A 49 -8.10 -9.13 -11.18
CA HIS A 49 -8.25 -9.53 -9.77
C HIS A 49 -6.91 -9.80 -9.08
N ILE A 50 -5.97 -10.45 -9.78
CA ILE A 50 -4.65 -10.80 -9.24
C ILE A 50 -3.87 -9.53 -8.89
N ARG A 51 -3.85 -8.53 -9.77
CA ARG A 51 -3.21 -7.23 -9.52
C ARG A 51 -3.88 -6.48 -8.37
N ALA A 52 -5.21 -6.50 -8.31
CA ALA A 52 -5.95 -5.86 -7.22
C ALA A 52 -5.64 -6.50 -5.86
N LYS A 53 -5.55 -7.84 -5.79
CA LYS A 53 -5.19 -8.57 -4.58
C LYS A 53 -3.77 -8.24 -4.12
N SER A 54 -2.80 -8.29 -5.04
CA SER A 54 -1.41 -7.92 -4.77
C SER A 54 -1.27 -6.47 -4.27
N ARG A 55 -1.95 -5.52 -4.94
CA ARG A 55 -1.93 -4.11 -4.51
C ARG A 55 -2.55 -3.91 -3.14
N ARG A 56 -3.64 -4.62 -2.83
CA ARG A 56 -4.30 -4.56 -1.53
C ARG A 56 -3.39 -5.04 -0.40
N GLU A 57 -2.69 -6.16 -0.61
CA GLU A 57 -1.75 -6.74 0.37
C GLU A 57 -0.55 -5.82 0.62
N GLU A 58 -0.05 -5.17 -0.42
CA GLU A 58 1.01 -4.17 -0.33
C GLU A 58 0.57 -2.94 0.49
N LEU A 59 -0.60 -2.37 0.19
CA LEU A 59 -1.15 -1.24 0.94
C LEU A 59 -1.48 -1.60 2.39
N GLY A 60 -1.95 -2.82 2.64
CA GLY A 60 -2.17 -3.34 4.00
C GLY A 60 -0.87 -3.43 4.80
N SER A 61 0.20 -3.89 4.16
CA SER A 61 1.53 -4.00 4.77
C SER A 61 2.12 -2.62 5.11
N ILE A 62 1.93 -1.62 4.23
CA ILE A 62 2.33 -0.23 4.47
C ILE A 62 1.57 0.35 5.67
N LEU A 63 0.25 0.15 5.77
CA LEU A 63 -0.53 0.62 6.92
C LEU A 63 -0.07 0.01 8.24
N LEU A 64 0.30 -1.27 8.25
CA LEU A 64 0.88 -1.93 9.42
C LEU A 64 2.23 -1.32 9.81
N GLN A 65 3.10 -1.03 8.85
CA GLN A 65 4.38 -0.35 9.11
C GLN A 65 4.19 1.06 9.66
N MET A 66 3.26 1.84 9.09
CA MET A 66 2.94 3.18 9.58
C MET A 66 2.44 3.16 11.03
N ARG A 67 1.56 2.21 11.37
CA ARG A 67 1.07 2.02 12.76
C ARG A 67 2.21 1.69 13.73
N LYS A 68 3.15 0.83 13.32
CA LYS A 68 4.33 0.48 14.14
C LYS A 68 5.26 1.68 14.35
N ALA A 69 5.54 2.45 13.29
CA ALA A 69 6.38 3.64 13.38
C ALA A 69 5.77 4.74 14.26
N GLN A 70 4.44 4.89 14.23
CA GLN A 70 3.75 5.82 15.14
C GLN A 70 3.90 5.39 16.60
N ALA A 71 3.73 4.09 16.90
CA ALA A 71 3.84 3.57 18.25
C ALA A 71 5.25 3.71 18.87
N THR A 72 6.31 3.74 18.05
CA THR A 72 7.68 3.95 18.53
C THR A 72 7.98 5.42 18.84
N HIS A 73 7.34 6.37 18.15
CA HIS A 73 7.53 7.80 18.39
C HIS A 73 6.78 8.32 19.62
N THR A 74 5.71 7.63 20.02
CA THR A 74 4.89 8.01 21.19
C THR A 74 5.42 7.47 22.51
N LYS A 75 6.50 6.67 22.49
CA LYS A 75 7.23 6.21 23.68
C LYS A 75 8.46 7.07 23.88
#